data_AF-A0A2W5PVL0-F1
#
_entry.id   AF-A0A2W5PVL0-F1
#
_cell.length_a   1.000
_cell.length_b   1.000
_cell.length_c   1.000
_cell.angle_alpha   90.00
_cell.angle_beta   90.00
_cell.angle_gamma   90.00
#
_symmetry.space_group_name_H-M   'P 1'
#
loop_
_entity.id
_entity.type
_entity.pdbx_description
1 polymer ?
#
loop_
_entity_poly.entity_id
_entity_poly.type
_entity_poly.pdbx_seq_one_letter_code
_entity_poly.pdbx_strand_id
1 'polypeptide(L)'
;MTTLDALRAQLRATNEFHGGNAVYALPLLDAIETEAKRSADYAALLERWLREGGTRLLRDQLCPPVRSERVTLEARRNGFAYPWTQCWTALDTARHRVRLIPRDL
;
A
#
# COMPACT_ATOMS: atom_id res chain seq x y z
N MET A 1 -11.96 -8.16 -11.06
CA MET A 1 -10.79 -7.29 -10.77
C MET A 1 -11.00 -6.67 -9.41
N THR A 2 -10.08 -6.86 -8.46
CA THR A 2 -10.24 -6.35 -7.09
C THR A 2 -9.75 -4.92 -6.96
N THR A 3 -10.13 -4.21 -5.88
CA THR A 3 -9.58 -2.88 -5.54
C THR A 3 -8.06 -2.91 -5.38
N LEU A 4 -7.48 -4.03 -4.90
CA LEU A 4 -6.03 -4.21 -4.80
C LEU A 4 -5.37 -4.34 -6.18
N ASP A 5 -6.02 -5.00 -7.14
CA ASP A 5 -5.51 -5.10 -8.52
C ASP A 5 -5.53 -3.73 -9.20
N ALA A 6 -6.61 -2.96 -9.03
CA ALA A 6 -6.71 -1.60 -9.53
C ALA A 6 -5.66 -0.68 -8.90
N LEU A 7 -5.37 -0.86 -7.60
CA LEU A 7 -4.31 -0.16 -6.89
C LEU A 7 -2.91 -0.50 -7.43
N ARG A 8 -2.62 -1.78 -7.65
CA ARG A 8 -1.37 -2.23 -8.28
C ARG A 8 -1.23 -1.65 -9.69
N ALA A 9 -2.30 -1.67 -10.48
CA ALA A 9 -2.30 -1.09 -11.82
C ALA A 9 -2.02 0.42 -11.78
N GLN A 10 -2.66 1.16 -10.86
CA GLN A 10 -2.42 2.58 -10.67
C GLN A 10 -0.96 2.88 -10.27
N LEU A 11 -0.41 2.11 -9.32
CA LEU A 11 0.99 2.26 -8.88
C LEU A 11 2.00 1.97 -10.00
N ARG A 12 1.67 1.04 -10.91
CA ARG A 12 2.50 0.71 -12.08
C ARG A 12 2.36 1.71 -13.23
N ALA A 13 1.17 2.28 -13.43
CA ALA A 13 0.89 3.19 -14.53
C ALA A 13 1.41 4.61 -14.29
N THR A 14 1.64 5.02 -13.04
CA THR A 14 1.96 6.41 -12.73
C THR A 14 3.45 6.71 -12.95
N ASN A 15 3.76 7.43 -14.04
CA ASN A 15 5.07 8.06 -14.32
C ASN A 15 5.04 9.59 -14.06
N GLU A 16 3.95 10.12 -13.50
CA GLU A 16 3.59 11.57 -13.52
C GLU A 16 3.83 12.32 -12.21
N PHE A 17 4.99 12.14 -11.56
CA PHE A 17 5.38 13.07 -10.51
C PHE A 17 6.83 13.49 -10.64
N HIS A 18 7.07 14.81 -10.57
CA HIS A 18 8.36 15.42 -10.28
C HIS A 18 8.84 15.06 -8.86
N GLY A 19 9.11 13.78 -8.65
CA GLY A 19 9.52 13.13 -7.40
C GLY A 19 9.26 11.61 -7.45
N GLY A 20 9.25 11.05 -8.66
CA GLY A 20 8.56 9.82 -9.01
C GLY A 20 9.01 8.63 -8.19
N ASN A 21 8.12 8.10 -7.34
CA ASN A 21 8.40 6.87 -6.61
C ASN A 21 7.11 6.06 -6.28
N ALA A 22 6.17 5.92 -7.22
CA ALA A 22 5.00 5.04 -7.03
C ALA A 22 5.38 3.53 -7.05
N VAL A 23 6.44 3.17 -7.78
CA VAL A 23 6.94 1.77 -7.88
C VAL A 23 7.34 1.19 -6.51
N TYR A 24 7.82 2.01 -5.58
CA TYR A 24 8.36 1.58 -4.29
C TYR A 24 7.29 1.40 -3.21
N ALA A 25 6.04 1.76 -3.52
CA ALA A 25 4.89 1.42 -2.69
C ALA A 25 4.39 -0.01 -2.94
N LEU A 26 4.80 -0.66 -4.04
CA LEU A 26 4.39 -2.04 -4.36
C LEU A 26 4.88 -3.05 -3.31
N PRO A 27 6.15 -3.06 -2.85
CA PRO A 27 6.61 -3.98 -1.81
C PRO A 27 5.86 -3.81 -0.49
N LEU A 28 5.45 -2.57 -0.16
CA LEU A 28 4.60 -2.33 0.99
C LEU A 28 3.21 -2.95 0.78
N LEU A 29 2.58 -2.69 -0.36
CA LEU A 29 1.26 -3.24 -0.65
C LEU A 29 1.27 -4.78 -0.58
N ASP A 30 2.32 -5.42 -1.09
CA ASP A 30 2.47 -6.88 -1.05
C ASP A 30 2.70 -7.39 0.39
N ALA A 31 3.43 -6.66 1.23
CA ALA A 31 3.57 -7.00 2.65
C ALA A 31 2.27 -6.86 3.43
N ILE A 32 1.49 -5.79 3.19
CA ILE A 32 0.16 -5.60 3.78
C ILE A 32 -0.77 -6.76 3.35
N GLU A 33 -0.77 -7.12 2.07
CA GLU A 33 -1.61 -8.22 1.57
C GLU A 33 -1.16 -9.57 2.15
N THR A 34 0.14 -9.79 2.32
CA THR A 34 0.69 -11.00 2.94
C THR A 34 0.26 -11.11 4.40
N GLU A 35 0.30 -10.03 5.15
CA GLU A 35 -0.13 -10.01 6.55
C GLU A 35 -1.65 -10.17 6.68
N ALA A 36 -2.42 -9.56 5.77
CA ALA A 36 -3.87 -9.76 5.71
C ALA A 36 -4.27 -11.22 5.43
N LYS A 37 -3.44 -11.99 4.70
CA LYS A 37 -3.65 -13.43 4.51
C LYS A 37 -3.37 -14.25 5.77
N ARG A 38 -2.63 -13.70 6.75
CA ARG A 38 -2.24 -14.39 7.99
C ARG A 38 -3.17 -14.07 9.17
N SER A 39 -3.79 -12.89 9.17
CA SER A 39 -4.63 -12.40 10.27
C SER A 39 -5.94 -11.82 9.77
N ALA A 40 -7.06 -12.37 10.24
CA ALA A 40 -8.40 -11.88 9.93
C ALA A 40 -8.63 -10.45 10.44
N ASP A 41 -8.11 -10.13 11.63
CA ASP A 41 -8.17 -8.78 12.19
C ASP A 41 -7.42 -7.77 11.32
N TYR A 42 -6.25 -8.19 10.79
CA TYR A 42 -5.47 -7.37 9.89
C TYR A 42 -6.14 -7.23 8.51
N ALA A 43 -6.81 -8.27 8.02
CA ALA A 43 -7.64 -8.20 6.83
C ALA A 43 -8.78 -7.18 6.98
N ALA A 44 -9.45 -7.15 8.13
CA ALA A 44 -10.50 -6.17 8.43
C ALA A 44 -9.94 -4.73 8.46
N LEU A 45 -8.74 -4.54 9.01
CA LEU A 45 -8.03 -3.24 8.96
C LEU A 45 -7.71 -2.81 7.53
N LEU A 46 -7.22 -3.73 6.69
CA LEU A 46 -6.96 -3.48 5.28
C LEU A 46 -8.25 -3.09 4.55
N GLU A 47 -9.35 -3.82 4.75
CA GLU A 47 -10.64 -3.50 4.13
C GLU A 47 -11.17 -2.13 4.56
N ARG A 48 -11.01 -1.79 5.84
CA ARG A 48 -11.36 -0.48 6.36
C ARG A 48 -10.55 0.62 5.67
N TRP A 49 -9.23 0.47 5.57
CA TRP A 49 -8.38 1.41 4.84
C TRP A 49 -8.77 1.51 3.36
N LEU A 50 -9.04 0.38 2.70
CA LEU A 50 -9.49 0.38 1.31
C LEU A 50 -10.80 1.18 1.17
N ARG A 51 -11.73 1.11 2.13
CA ARG A 51 -13.04 1.79 2.07
C ARG A 51 -13.01 3.25 2.49
N GLU A 52 -12.26 3.59 3.53
CA GLU A 52 -12.26 4.91 4.17
C GLU A 52 -11.05 5.78 3.77
N GLY A 53 -9.96 5.15 3.32
CA GLY A 53 -8.66 5.80 3.13
C GLY A 53 -7.83 5.86 4.41
N GLY A 54 -6.61 6.40 4.29
CA GLY A 54 -5.70 6.55 5.41
C GLY A 54 -6.10 7.69 6.35
N THR A 55 -6.36 7.36 7.61
CA THR A 55 -6.13 8.30 8.72
C THR A 55 -4.75 8.04 9.31
N ARG A 56 -4.20 9.01 10.07
CA ARG A 56 -2.95 8.79 10.82
C ARG A 56 -3.05 7.55 11.73
N LEU A 57 -4.24 7.31 12.30
CA LEU A 57 -4.54 6.15 13.12
C LEU A 57 -4.53 4.83 12.33
N LEU A 58 -5.18 4.78 11.17
CA LEU A 58 -5.19 3.59 10.30
C LEU A 58 -3.80 3.26 9.75
N ARG A 59 -3.03 4.29 9.40
CA ARG A 59 -1.61 4.15 9.09
C ARG A 59 -0.89 3.47 10.25
N ASP A 60 -1.02 4.00 11.47
CA ASP A 60 -0.31 3.47 12.64
C ASP A 60 -0.81 2.10 13.12
N GLN A 61 -1.97 1.62 12.64
CA GLN A 61 -2.49 0.26 12.89
C GLN A 61 -2.01 -0.75 11.84
N LEU A 62 -1.94 -0.35 10.56
CA LEU A 62 -1.40 -1.19 9.49
C LEU A 62 0.14 -1.22 9.54
N CYS A 63 0.80 -0.17 10.02
CA CYS A 63 2.25 -0.06 10.03
C CYS A 63 3.00 -1.11 10.86
N PRO A 64 2.65 -1.38 12.14
CA PRO A 64 3.58 -2.05 13.06
C PRO A 64 4.00 -3.45 12.59
N PRO A 65 3.10 -4.32 12.08
CA PRO A 65 3.46 -5.65 11.59
C PRO A 65 4.37 -5.63 10.34
N VAL A 66 4.28 -4.57 9.53
CA VAL A 66 5.04 -4.44 8.27
C VAL A 66 6.26 -3.51 8.41
N ARG A 67 6.39 -2.80 9.53
CA ARG A 67 7.44 -1.80 9.78
C ARG A 67 8.79 -2.40 10.16
N SER A 68 8.82 -3.55 10.84
CA SER A 68 10.04 -4.06 11.47
C SER A 68 10.83 -5.09 10.66
N GLU A 69 10.22 -5.88 9.77
CA GLU A 69 10.95 -7.08 9.27
C GLU A 69 11.41 -7.05 7.82
N ARG A 70 10.71 -6.44 6.86
CA ARG A 70 11.03 -6.67 5.43
C ARG A 70 10.73 -5.54 4.45
N VAL A 71 9.83 -4.61 4.77
CA VAL A 71 9.36 -3.60 3.80
C VAL A 71 10.40 -2.49 3.53
N THR A 72 11.25 -2.20 4.52
CA THR A 72 12.29 -1.16 4.42
C THR A 72 13.58 -1.65 3.75
N LEU A 73 13.75 -2.97 3.52
CA LEU A 73 15.06 -3.55 3.17
C LEU A 73 15.19 -4.04 1.71
N GLU A 74 14.10 -4.20 0.95
CA GLU A 74 14.17 -4.89 -0.36
C GLU A 74 13.56 -4.15 -1.55
N ALA A 75 13.13 -2.90 -1.39
CA ALA A 75 12.80 -2.04 -2.54
C ALA A 75 14.10 -1.58 -3.25
N ARG A 76 14.91 -2.53 -3.73
CA ARG A 76 16.15 -2.30 -4.47
C ARG A 76 15.84 -1.79 -5.88
N ARG A 77 15.66 -0.49 -6.02
CA ARG A 77 16.19 0.20 -7.20
C ARG A 77 17.47 0.87 -6.76
N ASN A 78 18.60 0.42 -7.29
CA ASN A 78 19.92 0.99 -7.04
C ASN A 78 20.38 0.99 -5.56
N GLY A 79 19.86 0.08 -4.71
CA GLY A 79 20.32 -0.07 -3.32
C GLY A 79 19.80 0.99 -2.33
N PHE A 80 18.84 1.84 -2.74
CA PHE A 80 18.24 2.82 -1.84
C PHE A 80 17.04 2.25 -1.07
N ALA A 81 17.07 2.41 0.26
CA ALA A 81 15.91 2.20 1.10
C ALA A 81 14.98 3.41 0.96
N TYR A 82 13.73 3.17 0.58
CA TYR A 82 12.74 4.24 0.45
C TYR A 82 12.17 4.58 1.83
N PRO A 83 12.11 5.88 2.20
CA PRO A 83 11.55 6.27 3.47
C PRO A 83 10.12 5.77 3.61
N TRP A 84 9.83 5.11 4.73
CA TRP A 84 8.53 4.52 5.01
C TRP A 84 7.35 5.47 4.73
N THR A 85 7.46 6.71 5.19
CA THR A 85 6.45 7.75 4.98
C THR A 85 6.18 8.01 3.50
N GLN A 86 7.19 7.97 2.64
CA GLN A 86 7.01 8.18 1.20
C GLN A 86 6.29 7.00 0.55
N CYS A 87 6.63 5.76 0.92
CA CYS A 87 5.94 4.56 0.44
C CYS A 87 4.47 4.58 0.83
N TRP A 88 4.17 4.92 2.10
CA TRP A 88 2.80 5.04 2.57
C TRP A 88 2.03 6.16 1.85
N THR A 89 2.61 7.36 1.73
CA THR A 89 1.96 8.48 1.04
C THR A 89 1.66 8.15 -0.42
N ALA A 90 2.59 7.49 -1.12
CA ALA A 90 2.36 7.04 -2.49
C ALA A 90 1.24 5.99 -2.57
N LEU A 91 1.22 5.04 -1.64
CA LEU A 91 0.17 4.01 -1.56
C LEU A 91 -1.21 4.63 -1.31
N ASP A 92 -1.32 5.53 -0.33
CA ASP A 92 -2.57 6.16 0.05
C ASP A 92 -3.08 7.12 -1.04
N THR A 93 -2.16 7.84 -1.70
CA THR A 93 -2.48 8.65 -2.88
C THR A 93 -3.00 7.80 -4.04
N ALA A 94 -2.37 6.65 -4.31
CA ALA A 94 -2.84 5.73 -5.34
C ALA A 94 -4.24 5.18 -4.98
N ARG A 95 -4.49 4.86 -3.71
CA ARG A 95 -5.80 4.42 -3.25
C ARG A 95 -6.86 5.50 -3.45
N HIS A 96 -6.55 6.76 -3.17
CA HIS A 96 -7.49 7.86 -3.40
C HIS A 96 -7.88 8.02 -4.87
N ARG A 97 -6.98 7.66 -5.80
CA ARG A 97 -7.22 7.72 -7.25
C ARG A 97 -7.99 6.52 -7.80
N VAL A 98 -7.98 5.40 -7.09
CA VAL A 98 -8.72 4.20 -7.48
C VAL A 98 -10.18 4.34 -7.02
N ARG A 99 -11.13 4.21 -7.94
CA ARG A 99 -12.54 4.05 -7.59
C ARG A 99 -12.72 2.71 -6.88
N LEU A 100 -13.44 2.70 -5.75
CA LEU A 100 -13.75 1.44 -5.06
C LEU A 100 -14.60 0.56 -5.98
N ILE A 101 -14.06 -0.61 -6.31
CA ILE A 101 -14.79 -1.62 -7.08
C ILE A 101 -15.59 -2.44 -6.06
N PRO A 102 -16.92 -2.51 -6.16
CA PRO A 102 -17.73 -3.39 -5.32
C PRO A 102 -17.21 -4.83 -5.44
N ARG A 103 -17.10 -5.55 -4.32
CA ARG A 103 -16.66 -6.96 -4.33
C ARG A 103 -17.76 -7.94 -4.71
N ASP A 104 -18.95 -7.46 -5.10
CA ASP A 104 -20.11 -8.29 -5.43
C ASP A 104 -20.45 -8.21 -6.92
N LEU A 105 -19.86 -9.15 -7.68
CA LEU A 105 -20.45 -9.88 -8.81
C LEU A 105 -19.89 -11.30 -8.81
#